data_AF-A0A0B4DZ07-F1
#
_entry.id   AF-A0A0B4DZ07-F1
#
_cell.length_a   1.000
_cell.length_b   1.000
_cell.length_c   1.000
_cell.angle_alpha   90.00
_cell.angle_beta   90.00
_cell.angle_gamma   90.00
#
_symmetry.space_group_name_H-M   'P 1'
#
loop_
_entity.id
_entity.type
_entity.pdbx_description
1 polymer ?
#
loop_
_entity_poly.entity_id
_entity_poly.type
_entity_poly.pdbx_seq_one_letter_code
_entity_poly.pdbx_strand_id
1 'polypeptide(L)' 'MREAIVYNISYSGFAVRLPEGQNNFTLAELKSVSIEDIAEFEVRTRWRKDTRIGFAFLSKRGARPILDAYFAKIGEFPT' A
#
# COMPACT_ATOMS: atom_id res chain seq x y z
N MET A 1 -4.26 6.68 14.26
CA MET A 1 -3.84 5.78 13.15
C MET A 1 -5.11 5.46 12.37
N ARG A 2 -5.09 5.49 11.03
CA ARG A 2 -6.26 5.08 10.22
C ARG A 2 -5.99 3.68 9.69
N GLU A 3 -6.90 2.76 9.94
CA GLU A 3 -6.79 1.38 9.49
C GLU A 3 -7.44 1.21 8.13
N ALA A 4 -6.84 0.39 7.28
CA ALA A 4 -7.33 0.10 5.95
C ALA A 4 -6.96 -1.33 5.57
N ILE A 5 -7.76 -1.97 4.73
CA ILE A 5 -7.53 -3.33 4.29
C ILE A 5 -6.73 -3.30 2.99
N VAL A 6 -5.52 -3.87 2.98
CA VAL A 6 -4.76 -4.13 1.75
C VAL A 6 -5.45 -5.27 1.00
N TYR A 7 -5.75 -5.08 -0.29
CA TYR A 7 -6.40 -6.12 -1.10
C TYR A 7 -5.72 -6.38 -2.45
N ASN A 8 -4.65 -5.66 -2.75
CA ASN A 8 -3.79 -5.93 -3.91
C ASN A 8 -2.41 -5.33 -3.64
N ILE A 9 -1.35 -6.11 -3.84
CA ILE A 9 0.03 -5.67 -3.70
C ILE A 9 0.87 -6.21 -4.87
N SER A 10 1.74 -5.36 -5.40
CA SER A 10 2.64 -5.64 -6.53
C SER A 10 3.99 -4.99 -6.28
N TYR A 11 4.99 -5.26 -7.11
CA TYR A 11 6.28 -4.57 -7.02
C TYR A 11 6.24 -3.06 -7.30
N SER A 12 5.14 -2.53 -7.87
CA SER A 12 5.02 -1.09 -8.17
C SER A 12 4.17 -0.33 -7.15
N GLY A 13 3.45 -1.02 -6.26
CA GLY A 13 2.54 -0.40 -5.32
C GLY A 13 1.45 -1.36 -4.86
N PHE A 14 0.47 -0.82 -4.14
CA PHE A 14 -0.62 -1.59 -3.54
C PHE A 14 -1.90 -0.77 -3.51
N ALA A 15 -3.03 -1.44 -3.30
CA ALA A 15 -4.33 -0.83 -3.12
C ALA A 15 -4.90 -1.17 -1.75
N VAL A 16 -5.53 -0.17 -1.14
CA VAL A 16 -6.23 -0.30 0.13
C VAL A 16 -7.70 0.05 -0.01
N ARG A 17 -8.52 -0.53 0.87
CA ARG A 17 -9.91 -0.17 1.08
C ARG A 17 -10.05 0.43 2.47
N LEU A 18 -10.53 1.67 2.52
CA LEU A 18 -10.89 2.34 3.76
C LEU A 18 -12.21 1.80 4.31
N PRO A 19 -12.38 1.77 5.64
CA PRO A 19 -13.68 1.59 6.26
C PRO A 19 -14.65 2.70 5.83
N GLU A 20 -15.94 2.39 5.83
CA GLU A 20 -16.98 3.39 5.56
C GLU A 20 -16.87 4.56 6.56
N GLY A 21 -17.18 5.77 6.09
CA GLY A 21 -17.06 6.99 6.89
C GLY A 21 -15.63 7.52 7.09
N GLN A 22 -14.57 6.75 6.78
CA GLN A 22 -13.17 7.22 6.90
C GLN A 22 -12.63 7.90 5.64
N ASN A 23 -13.49 8.18 4.66
CA ASN A 23 -13.12 8.73 3.36
C ASN A 23 -12.96 10.27 3.37
N ASN A 24 -12.64 10.89 4.50
CA ASN A 24 -12.65 12.36 4.65
C ASN A 24 -11.28 13.01 4.83
N PHE A 25 -10.18 12.28 4.58
CA PHE A 25 -8.83 12.83 4.74
C PHE A 25 -8.18 13.22 3.41
N THR A 26 -7.28 14.21 3.53
CA THR A 26 -6.48 14.74 2.44
C THR A 26 -5.33 13.79 2.12
N LEU A 27 -5.34 13.23 0.92
CA LEU A 27 -4.29 12.31 0.47
C LEU A 27 -2.98 13.00 0.12
N ALA A 28 -3.01 14.31 -0.13
CA ALA A 28 -1.82 15.08 -0.50
C ALA A 28 -0.75 15.10 0.61
N GLU A 29 -1.15 14.85 1.86
CA GLU A 29 -0.27 14.87 3.03
C GLU A 29 0.23 13.47 3.43
N LEU A 30 -0.28 12.41 2.80
CA LEU A 30 0.07 11.04 3.13
C LEU A 30 1.41 10.66 2.49
N LYS A 31 2.45 10.59 3.32
CA LYS A 31 3.84 10.33 2.91
C LYS A 31 4.24 8.87 3.01
N SER A 32 3.70 8.17 4.00
CA SER A 32 4.02 6.77 4.26
C SER A 32 2.79 5.96 4.66
N VAL A 33 2.88 4.65 4.47
CA VAL A 33 1.88 3.67 4.90
C VAL A 33 2.63 2.50 5.53
N SER A 34 2.25 2.15 6.76
CA SER A 34 2.65 0.90 7.39
C SER A 34 1.71 -0.22 6.94
N ILE A 35 2.27 -1.29 6.38
CA ILE A 35 1.56 -2.54 6.09
C ILE A 35 1.99 -3.57 7.12
N GLU A 36 1.03 -4.05 7.89
CA GLU A 36 1.24 -5.07 8.92
C GLU A 36 1.93 -6.30 8.33
N ASP A 37 2.87 -6.88 9.09
CA ASP A 37 3.70 -8.02 8.72
C ASP A 37 4.60 -7.86 7.47
N ILE A 38 4.66 -6.67 6.88
CA ILE A 38 5.52 -6.36 5.73
C ILE A 38 6.56 -5.30 6.10
N ALA A 39 6.18 -4.02 6.10
CA ALA A 39 7.03 -2.86 6.38
C ALA A 39 6.24 -1.56 6.30
N GLU A 40 6.88 -0.46 6.70
CA GLU A 40 6.47 0.89 6.29
C GLU A 40 7.09 1.28 4.95
N PHE A 41 6.26 1.85 4.07
CA PHE A 41 6.69 2.32 2.76
C PHE A 41 6.39 3.80 2.57
N GLU A 42 7.36 4.52 2.04
CA GLU A 42 7.13 5.84 1.45
C GLU A 42 6.33 5.69 0.14
N VAL A 43 5.23 6.43 0.03
CA VAL A 43 4.28 6.28 -1.07
C VAL A 43 3.83 7.61 -1.65
N ARG A 44 3.28 7.55 -2.86
CA ARG A 44 2.42 8.59 -3.41
C ARG A 44 1.07 8.01 -3.78
N THR A 45 0.01 8.79 -3.59
CA THR A 45 -1.31 8.42 -4.08
C THR A 45 -1.35 8.52 -5.60
N ARG A 46 -1.85 7.48 -6.27
CA ARG A 46 -2.06 7.46 -7.73
C ARG A 46 -3.50 7.72 -8.14
N TRP A 47 -4.43 7.10 -7.42
CA TRP A 47 -5.85 7.22 -7.72
C TRP A 47 -6.66 7.00 -6.46
N ARG A 48 -7.88 7.51 -6.49
CA ARG A 48 -8.92 7.26 -5.49
C ARG A 48 -10.24 7.06 -6.19
N LYS A 49 -10.97 6.02 -5.77
CA LYS A 49 -12.31 5.72 -6.25
C LYS A 49 -13.12 5.17 -5.09
N ASP A 50 -14.18 5.86 -4.71
CA ASP A 50 -15.01 5.53 -3.54
C ASP A 50 -14.15 5.37 -2.28
N THR A 51 -14.22 4.23 -1.60
CA THR A 51 -13.41 3.89 -0.43
C THR A 51 -12.05 3.27 -0.77
N ARG A 52 -11.67 3.21 -2.05
CA ARG A 52 -10.44 2.57 -2.52
C ARG A 52 -9.38 3.60 -2.89
N ILE A 53 -8.15 3.32 -2.50
CA ILE A 53 -6.99 4.15 -2.83
C ILE A 53 -5.89 3.26 -3.38
N GLY A 54 -5.28 3.69 -4.48
CA GLY A 54 -4.08 3.08 -5.03
C GLY A 54 -2.84 3.90 -4.71
N PHE A 55 -1.83 3.25 -4.17
CA PHE A 55 -0.54 3.82 -3.86
C PHE A 55 0.54 3.28 -4.78
N ALA A 56 1.50 4.12 -5.12
CA ALA A 56 2.77 3.68 -5.71
C ALA A 56 3.90 3.89 -4.71
N PHE A 57 4.81 2.94 -4.63
CA PHE A 57 6.04 3.10 -3.86
C PHE A 57 6.86 4.25 -4.45
N LEU A 58 7.40 5.11 -3.58
CA LEU A 58 8.33 6.16 -4.00
C LEU A 58 9.69 5.57 -4.38
N SER A 59 10.15 4.53 -3.68
CA SER A 59 11.40 3.83 -3.97
C SER A 59 11.16 2.36 -4.33
N LYS A 60 11.21 2.03 -5.62
CA LYS A 60 11.17 0.62 -6.08
C LYS A 60 12.37 -0.17 -5.58
N ARG A 61 13.55 0.46 -5.52
CA ARG A 61 14.79 -0.17 -5.04
C ARG A 61 14.71 -0.52 -3.56
N GLY A 62 14.06 0.33 -2.75
CA GLY A 62 13.81 0.06 -1.34
C GLY A 62 12.71 -0.97 -1.12
N ALA A 63 11.61 -0.90 -1.89
CA ALA A 63 10.47 -1.78 -1.71
C ALA A 63 10.74 -3.22 -2.18
N ARG A 64 11.50 -3.41 -3.27
CA ARG A 64 11.64 -4.72 -3.93
C ARG A 64 12.20 -5.83 -3.02
N PRO A 65 13.32 -5.65 -2.28
CA PRO A 65 13.84 -6.72 -1.42
C PRO A 65 12.87 -7.13 -0.31
N ILE A 66 12.12 -6.17 0.24
CA ILE A 66 11.11 -6.41 1.27
C ILE A 66 9.96 -7.23 0.68
N LEU A 67 9.50 -6.85 -0.51
CA LEU A 67 8.43 -7.55 -1.21
C LEU A 67 8.86 -8.95 -1.67
N ASP A 68 10.11 -9.13 -2.12
CA ASP A 68 10.66 -10.45 -2.45
C ASP A 68 10.62 -11.38 -1.23
N ALA A 69 11.04 -10.89 -0.07
CA ALA A 69 10.97 -11.66 1.18
C ALA A 69 9.53 -11.97 1.60
N TYR A 70 8.62 -11.00 1.46
CA TYR A 70 7.20 -11.20 1.75
C TYR A 70 6.56 -12.24 0.83
N PHE A 71 6.72 -12.11 -0.49
CA PHE A 71 6.16 -13.04 -1.48
C PHE A 71 6.75 -14.45 -1.34
N ALA A 72 8.05 -14.56 -1.06
CA ALA A 72 8.67 -15.83 -0.73
C ALA A 72 8.07 -16.46 0.54
N LYS A 73 7.76 -15.67 1.57
CA LYS A 73 7.14 -16.14 2.83
C LYS A 73 5.72 -16.65 2.61
N ILE A 74 4.91 -16.00 1.78
CA ILE A 74 3.51 -16.39 1.54
C ILE A 74 3.34 -17.38 0.38
N GLY A 75 4.38 -17.62 -0.42
CA GLY A 75 4.34 -18.54 -1.56
C GLY A 75 3.55 -18.00 -2.77
N GLU A 76 3.17 -16.73 -2.76
CA GLU A 76 2.41 -16.07 -3.82
C GLU A 76 3.24 -14.91 -4.38
N PHE A 77 3.39 -14.86 -5.70
CA PHE A 77 4.09 -13.77 -6.40
C PHE A 77 3.09 -12.97 -7.23
N PRO A 78 3.26 -11.64 -7.34
CA PRO A 78 2.45 -10.85 -8.26
C PRO A 78 2.64 -11.36 -9.69
N THR A 79 1.53 -11.68 -10.36
CA THR A 79 1.50 -12.06 -11.79
C THR A 79 1.53 -10.83 -12.69
#